data_AF-A0A7Y6CDW0-F1
#
_entry.id   AF-A0A7Y6CDW0-F1
#
_cell.length_a   1.000
_cell.length_b   1.000
_cell.length_c   1.000
_cell.angle_alpha   90.00
_cell.angle_beta   90.00
_cell.angle_gamma   90.00
#
_symmetry.space_group_name_H-M   'P 1'
#
loop_
_entity.id
_entity.type
_entity.pdbx_description
1 polymer ?
#
loop_
_entity_poly.entity_id
_entity_poly.type
_entity_poly.pdbx_seq_one_letter_code
_entity_poly.pdbx_strand_id
1 'polypeptide(L)' 'MTYRALASKTGLSAGYLNHLVHGNRPVPSNDVVETLAGALDVEPEHFREYRLRVITEKLEAMPDLVDRLYKRLNG' A
#
# COMPACT_ATOMS: atom_id res chain seq x y z
N MET A 1 19.56 1.92 3.23
CA MET A 1 18.98 1.51 4.52
C MET A 1 18.96 -0.01 4.61
N THR A 2 19.30 -0.62 5.75
CA THR A 2 19.20 -2.09 5.94
C THR A 2 17.84 -2.47 6.53
N TYR A 3 17.40 -3.72 6.39
CA TYR A 3 16.15 -4.17 7.01
C TYR A 3 16.16 -4.10 8.54
N ARG A 4 17.34 -4.25 9.17
CA ARG A 4 17.48 -4.05 10.62
C ARG A 4 17.31 -2.58 11.02
N ALA A 5 17.86 -1.66 10.24
CA ALA A 5 17.68 -0.23 10.46
C ALA A 5 16.21 0.18 10.24
N LEU A 6 15.56 -0.34 9.20
CA LEU A 6 14.14 -0.09 8.94
C LEU A 6 13.23 -0.70 10.02
N ALA A 7 13.55 -1.91 10.49
CA ALA A 7 12.88 -2.55 11.63
C ALA A 7 12.95 -1.66 12.89
N SER A 8 14.13 -1.13 13.20
CA SER A 8 14.30 -0.22 14.33
C SER A 8 13.50 1.07 14.21
N LYS A 9 13.30 1.58 12.99
CA LYS A 9 12.52 2.81 12.75
C LYS A 9 11.01 2.58 12.82
N THR A 10 10.55 1.41 12.41
CA THR A 10 9.11 1.09 12.25
C THR A 10 8.54 0.28 13.41
N GLY A 11 9.38 -0.30 14.27
CA GLY A 11 8.97 -1.28 15.27
C GLY A 11 8.60 -2.65 14.68
N LEU A 12 8.68 -2.82 13.36
CA LEU A 12 8.42 -4.09 12.69
C LEU A 12 9.62 -5.02 12.81
N SER A 13 9.39 -6.34 12.80
CA SER A 13 10.51 -7.28 12.84
C SER A 13 11.26 -7.32 11.50
N ALA A 14 12.58 -7.44 11.54
CA ALA A 14 13.39 -7.59 10.32
C ALA A 14 12.98 -8.83 9.49
N GLY A 15 12.50 -9.89 10.16
CA GLY A 15 11.93 -11.07 9.50
C GLY A 15 10.65 -10.75 8.73
N TYR A 16 9.74 -9.97 9.32
CA TYR A 16 8.52 -9.52 8.64
C TYR A 16 8.85 -8.65 7.42
N LEU A 17 9.76 -7.68 7.55
CA LEU A 17 10.22 -6.85 6.44
C LEU A 17 10.84 -7.69 5.32
N ASN A 18 11.66 -8.70 5.67
CA ASN A 18 12.18 -9.65 4.69
C ASN A 18 11.05 -10.34 3.93
N HIS A 19 10.04 -10.85 4.63
CA HIS A 19 8.94 -11.54 3.97
C HIS A 19 8.11 -10.62 3.07
N LEU A 20 7.91 -9.35 3.45
CA LEU A 20 7.22 -8.36 2.63
C LEU A 20 7.94 -8.12 1.30
N VAL A 21 9.26 -7.92 1.34
CA VAL A 21 10.06 -7.68 0.13
C VAL A 21 10.07 -8.88 -0.80
N HIS A 22 10.10 -10.10 -0.25
CA HIS A 22 10.17 -11.32 -1.06
C HIS A 22 8.78 -11.87 -1.45
N GLY A 23 7.69 -11.17 -1.13
CA GLY A 23 6.32 -11.58 -1.50
C GLY A 23 5.83 -12.86 -0.81
N ASN A 24 6.51 -13.30 0.25
CA ASN A 24 6.17 -14.53 0.98
C ASN A 24 5.11 -14.31 2.08
N ARG A 25 4.55 -13.09 2.14
CA ARG A 25 3.46 -12.72 3.04
C ARG A 25 2.38 -11.98 2.24
N PRO A 26 1.12 -12.01 2.72
CA PRO A 26 0.08 -11.16 2.18
C PRO A 26 0.49 -9.70 2.17
N VAL A 27 -0.11 -8.95 1.24
CA VAL A 27 0.01 -7.49 1.17
C VAL A 27 -0.31 -6.88 2.56
N PRO A 28 0.52 -5.96 3.08
CA PRO A 28 0.34 -5.38 4.42
C PRO A 28 -0.90 -4.46 4.50
N SER A 29 -1.45 -4.27 5.70
CA SER A 29 -2.54 -3.30 5.96
C SER A 29 -2.12 -1.86 5.66
N ASN A 30 -3.08 -0.93 5.56
CA ASN A 30 -2.78 0.49 5.30
C ASN A 30 -1.88 1.07 6.40
N ASP A 31 -2.19 0.80 7.68
CA ASP A 31 -1.39 1.25 8.83
C ASP A 31 0.09 0.82 8.74
N VAL A 32 0.34 -0.42 8.28
CA VAL A 32 1.70 -0.92 8.10
C VAL A 32 2.37 -0.21 6.92
N VAL A 33 1.64 0.04 5.82
CA VAL A 33 2.16 0.82 4.69
C VAL A 33 2.49 2.25 5.10
N GLU A 34 1.62 2.92 5.84
CA GLU A 34 1.85 4.28 6.35
C GLU A 34 3.07 4.34 7.28
N THR A 35 3.21 3.36 8.17
CA THR A 35 4.39 3.21 9.04
C THR A 35 5.68 3.06 8.22
N LEU A 36 5.65 2.23 7.17
CA LEU A 36 6.79 2.05 6.27
C LEU A 36 7.10 3.32 5.48
N ALA A 37 6.07 3.98 4.96
CA ALA A 37 6.17 5.21 4.18
C ALA A 37 6.83 6.33 5.00
N GLY A 38 6.35 6.56 6.22
CA GLY A 38 6.95 7.53 7.15
C GLY A 38 8.41 7.22 7.49
N ALA A 39 8.77 5.94 7.69
CA ALA A 39 10.16 5.56 7.95
C ALA A 39 11.10 5.68 6.73
N LEU A 40 10.52 5.65 5.52
CA LEU A 40 11.20 5.78 4.23
C LEU A 40 11.19 7.22 3.70
N ASP A 41 10.53 8.15 4.37
CA ASP A 41 10.37 9.55 3.96
C ASP A 41 9.70 9.68 2.57
N VAL A 42 8.64 8.91 2.38
CA VAL A 42 7.79 8.95 1.18
C VAL A 42 6.32 8.95 1.56
N GLU A 43 5.47 9.45 0.67
CA GLU A 43 4.02 9.33 0.84
C GLU A 43 3.55 7.86 0.70
N PRO A 44 2.50 7.43 1.43
CA PRO A 44 1.94 6.07 1.30
C PRO A 44 1.51 5.71 -0.13
N GLU A 45 1.16 6.71 -0.95
CA GLU A 45 0.79 6.54 -2.36
C GLU A 45 1.95 6.02 -3.24
N HIS A 46 3.20 6.06 -2.77
CA HIS A 46 4.29 5.36 -3.45
C HIS A 46 4.05 3.84 -3.52
N PHE A 47 3.29 3.28 -2.57
CA PHE A 47 2.91 1.88 -2.55
C PHE A 47 1.67 1.65 -3.43
N ARG A 48 1.79 0.76 -4.41
CA ARG A 48 0.71 0.46 -5.38
C ARG A 48 -0.54 -0.04 -4.66
N GLU A 49 -0.36 -0.92 -3.69
CA GLU A 49 -1.44 -1.58 -2.97
C GLU A 49 -2.22 -0.62 -2.08
N TYR A 50 -1.56 0.43 -1.57
CA TYR A 50 -2.21 1.52 -0.86
C TYR A 50 -3.09 2.34 -1.81
N ARG A 51 -2.53 2.78 -2.96
CA ARG A 51 -3.30 3.48 -3.99
C ARG A 51 -4.51 2.69 -4.48
N LEU A 52 -4.33 1.39 -4.74
CA LEU A 52 -5.43 0.55 -5.20
C LEU A 52 -6.56 0.48 -4.17
N ARG A 53 -6.24 0.29 -2.89
CA ARG A 53 -7.25 0.30 -1.81
C ARG A 53 -7.98 1.63 -1.72
N VAL A 54 -7.24 2.74 -1.65
CA VAL A 54 -7.83 4.09 -1.58
C VAL A 54 -8.70 4.40 -2.80
N ILE A 55 -8.28 4.00 -4.00
CA ILE A 55 -9.07 4.20 -5.22
C ILE A 55 -10.34 3.34 -5.16
N THR A 56 -10.24 2.06 -4.80
CA THR A 56 -11.39 1.17 -4.70
C THR A 56 -12.42 1.70 -3.70
N GLU A 57 -12.00 2.06 -2.48
CA GLU A 57 -12.90 2.62 -1.45
C GLU A 57 -13.63 3.89 -1.95
N LYS A 58 -12.91 4.78 -2.63
CA LYS A 58 -13.51 6.00 -3.21
C LYS A 58 -14.46 5.70 -4.36
N LEU A 59 -14.13 4.72 -5.20
CA LEU A 59 -14.98 4.30 -6.31
C LEU A 59 -16.27 3.64 -5.80
N GLU A 60 -16.19 2.83 -4.75
CA GLU A 60 -17.36 2.22 -4.10
C GLU A 60 -18.33 3.28 -3.56
N ALA A 61 -17.81 4.41 -3.06
CA ALA A 61 -18.61 5.55 -2.63
C ALA A 61 -19.16 6.41 -3.79
N MET A 62 -18.77 6.13 -5.04
CA MET A 62 -19.10 6.94 -6.23
C MET A 62 -19.55 6.06 -7.41
N PRO A 63 -20.73 5.42 -7.34
CA PRO A 63 -21.20 4.48 -8.37
C PRO A 63 -21.25 5.09 -9.77
N ASP A 64 -21.69 6.34 -9.92
CA ASP A 64 -21.71 7.01 -11.23
C ASP A 64 -20.32 7.15 -11.87
N LEU A 65 -19.28 7.30 -11.05
CA LEU A 65 -17.90 7.36 -11.54
C LEU A 65 -17.41 5.99 -12.00
N VAL A 66 -17.79 4.92 -11.29
CA VAL A 66 -17.53 3.53 -11.69
C VAL A 66 -18.13 3.25 -13.05
N ASP A 67 -19.40 3.61 -13.28
CA ASP A 67 -20.07 3.40 -14.56
C ASP A 67 -19.38 4.14 -15.71
N ARG A 68 -18.98 5.40 -15.49
CA ARG A 68 -18.23 6.18 -16.49
C ARG A 68 -16.87 5.56 -16.79
N LEU A 69 -16.15 5.12 -15.76
CA LEU A 69 -14.86 4.46 -15.91
C LEU A 69 -15.00 3.14 -16.67
N TYR A 70 -16.01 2.32 -16.33
CA TYR A 70 -16.31 1.07 -17.02
C TYR A 70 -16.60 1.28 -18.50
N LYS A 71 -17.44 2.26 -18.86
CA LYS A 71 -17.71 2.62 -20.26
C LYS A 71 -16.45 3.06 -21.00
N ARG A 72 -15.58 3.84 -20.35
CA ARG A 72 -14.31 4.31 -20.95
C ARG A 72 -13.31 3.18 -21.19
N LEU A 73 -13.27 2.17 -20.32
CA LEU A 73 -12.31 1.07 -20.42
C LEU A 73 -12.76 -0.05 -21.38
N ASN A 74 -14.07 -0.20 -21.60
CA ASN A 74 -14.66 -1.22 -22.48
C ASN A 74 -15.24 -0.67 -23.79
N GLY A 75 -15.16 0.65 -23.99
CA GLY A 75 -15.63 1.35 -25.19
C GLY A 75 -14.52 1.66 -26.18
#